data_AF-A0A7Y3HPX3-F1
#
_entry.id   AF-A0A7Y3HPX3-F1
#
_cell.length_a   1.000
_cell.length_b   1.000
_cell.length_c   1.000
_cell.angle_alpha   90.00
_cell.angle_beta   90.00
_cell.angle_gamma   90.00
#
_symmetry.space_group_name_H-M   'P 1'
#
loop_
_entity.id
_entity.type
_entity.pdbx_description
1 polymer ?
#
loop_
_entity_poly.entity_id
_entity_poly.type
_entity_poly.pdbx_seq_one_letter_code
_entity_poly.pdbx_strand_id
1 'polypeptide(L)'
;MSGIYKLTFTILLLLFMVTSSSAQTKKAYVKAANEAMESNNISSAAAYYSSAVRLDDSDIELHFKAAECYQKINNYSSATKHFEKVINSERISQFKEAYYHLGDLTKLTGNYEEAKVLFEKYLELDNDSASIFHQKANIQLKSVNWALDQLYPNGLKVQWLEGKINTEYTEFAPFLINDSIIYYSSLSFEGKNMKEGIPTPTISKILRSMDGSRGWRS
;
A
#
# COMPACT_ATOMS: atom_id res chain seq x y z
N MET A 1 -47.30 -37.83 8.29
CA MET A 1 -46.65 -36.95 7.29
C MET A 1 -46.68 -35.46 7.64
N SER A 2 -47.72 -34.90 8.29
CA SER A 2 -47.79 -33.43 8.53
C SER A 2 -46.78 -32.85 9.52
N GLY A 3 -46.25 -33.65 10.47
CA GLY A 3 -45.29 -33.16 11.48
C GLY A 3 -43.92 -32.78 10.90
N ILE A 4 -43.44 -33.53 9.91
CA ILE A 4 -42.15 -33.26 9.24
C ILE A 4 -42.23 -31.95 8.45
N TYR A 5 -43.30 -31.75 7.67
CA TYR A 5 -43.47 -30.50 6.90
C TYR A 5 -43.61 -29.27 7.80
N LYS A 6 -44.30 -29.39 8.94
CA LYS A 6 -44.39 -28.30 9.93
C LYS A 6 -43.01 -27.99 10.53
N LEU A 7 -42.24 -29.00 10.91
CA LEU A 7 -40.90 -28.81 11.46
C LEU A 7 -39.96 -28.18 10.42
N THR A 8 -39.94 -28.69 9.19
CA THR A 8 -39.11 -28.12 8.11
C THR A 8 -39.51 -26.70 7.76
N PHE A 9 -40.82 -26.39 7.72
CA PHE A 9 -41.31 -25.04 7.49
C PHE A 9 -40.90 -24.08 8.62
N THR A 10 -40.97 -24.53 9.88
CA THR A 10 -40.57 -23.72 11.03
C THR A 10 -39.06 -23.44 11.02
N ILE A 11 -38.23 -24.44 10.67
CA ILE A 11 -36.78 -24.26 10.52
C ILE A 11 -36.45 -23.30 9.37
N LEU A 12 -37.13 -23.43 8.22
CA LEU A 12 -36.96 -22.50 7.09
C LEU A 12 -37.38 -21.07 7.46
N LEU A 13 -38.46 -20.90 8.21
CA LEU A 13 -38.92 -19.59 8.70
C LEU A 13 -37.89 -18.96 9.65
N LEU A 14 -37.34 -19.73 10.59
CA LEU A 14 -36.31 -19.25 11.51
C LEU A 14 -35.01 -18.89 10.78
N LEU A 15 -34.57 -19.72 9.83
CA LEU A 15 -33.42 -19.42 8.97
C LEU A 15 -33.65 -18.13 8.17
N PHE A 16 -34.85 -17.93 7.63
CA PHE A 16 -35.21 -16.70 6.92
C PHE A 16 -35.21 -15.46 7.82
N MET A 17 -35.67 -15.58 9.08
CA MET A 17 -35.61 -14.46 10.03
C MET A 17 -34.17 -14.09 10.39
N VAL A 18 -33.29 -15.08 10.59
CA VAL A 18 -31.88 -14.84 10.92
C VAL A 18 -31.14 -14.14 9.78
N THR A 19 -31.33 -14.59 8.53
CA THR A 19 -30.70 -13.94 7.36
C THR A 19 -31.23 -12.54 7.13
N SER A 20 -32.52 -12.30 7.36
CA SER A 20 -33.14 -10.98 7.26
C SER A 20 -32.57 -9.99 8.30
N SER A 21 -32.33 -10.46 9.53
CA SER A 21 -31.73 -9.64 10.59
C SER A 21 -30.29 -9.23 10.27
N SER A 22 -29.45 -10.17 9.81
CA SER A 22 -28.07 -9.87 9.39
C SER A 22 -28.04 -8.86 8.22
N ALA A 23 -28.93 -9.04 7.23
CA ALA A 23 -29.06 -8.12 6.10
C ALA A 23 -29.48 -6.70 6.53
N GLN A 24 -30.34 -6.58 7.55
CA GLN A 24 -30.73 -5.27 8.11
C GLN A 24 -29.56 -4.59 8.82
N THR A 25 -28.77 -5.34 9.58
CA THR A 25 -27.57 -4.82 10.25
C THR A 25 -26.51 -4.37 9.26
N LYS A 26 -26.29 -5.10 8.16
CA LYS A 26 -25.38 -4.67 7.06
C LYS A 26 -25.79 -3.32 6.50
N LYS A 27 -27.07 -3.17 6.14
CA LYS A 27 -27.61 -1.91 5.60
C LYS A 27 -27.42 -0.74 6.57
N ALA A 28 -27.59 -0.96 7.87
CA ALA A 28 -27.36 0.07 8.88
C ALA A 28 -25.89 0.53 8.91
N TYR A 29 -24.93 -0.41 8.87
CA TYR A 29 -23.51 -0.06 8.80
C TYR A 29 -23.15 0.70 7.53
N VAL A 30 -23.65 0.28 6.36
CA VAL A 30 -23.40 0.97 5.09
C VAL A 30 -23.95 2.40 5.14
N LYS A 31 -25.16 2.59 5.69
CA LYS A 31 -25.75 3.92 5.87
C LYS A 31 -24.88 4.79 6.77
N ALA A 32 -24.47 4.29 7.94
CA ALA A 32 -23.60 5.02 8.85
C ALA A 32 -22.23 5.35 8.23
N ALA A 33 -21.69 4.45 7.40
CA ALA A 33 -20.45 4.69 6.66
C ALA A 33 -20.60 5.84 5.65
N ASN A 34 -21.68 5.85 4.87
CA ASN A 34 -21.97 6.93 3.92
C ASN A 34 -22.13 8.29 4.64
N GLU A 35 -22.90 8.34 5.73
CA GLU A 35 -23.09 9.57 6.54
C GLU A 35 -21.76 10.07 7.11
N ALA A 36 -20.89 9.15 7.55
CA ALA A 36 -19.54 9.48 8.01
C ALA A 36 -18.65 10.02 6.86
N MET A 37 -18.77 9.48 5.64
CA MET A 37 -18.08 10.01 4.46
C MET A 37 -18.55 11.43 4.11
N GLU A 38 -19.86 11.67 4.13
CA GLU A 38 -20.45 13.00 3.89
C GLU A 38 -19.99 14.01 4.93
N SER A 39 -19.84 13.58 6.19
CA SER A 39 -19.33 14.39 7.30
C SER A 39 -17.79 14.51 7.31
N ASN A 40 -17.11 14.00 6.28
CA ASN A 40 -15.65 13.92 6.17
C ASN A 40 -14.95 13.19 7.34
N ASN A 41 -15.68 12.36 8.09
CA ASN A 41 -15.16 11.52 9.16
C ASN A 41 -14.72 10.15 8.58
N ILE A 42 -13.64 10.19 7.80
CA ILE A 42 -13.17 9.04 7.00
C ILE A 42 -12.75 7.86 7.88
N SER A 43 -12.19 8.11 9.07
CA SER A 43 -11.81 7.05 10.01
C SER A 43 -13.02 6.25 10.50
N SER A 44 -14.13 6.93 10.79
CA SER A 44 -15.37 6.25 11.20
C SER A 44 -16.01 5.53 10.02
N ALA A 45 -15.98 6.13 8.83
CA ALA A 45 -16.45 5.48 7.60
C ALA A 45 -15.70 4.16 7.34
N ALA A 46 -14.37 4.15 7.48
CA ALA A 46 -13.56 2.94 7.35
C ALA A 46 -14.00 1.84 8.33
N ALA A 47 -14.25 2.20 9.59
CA ALA A 47 -14.71 1.25 10.61
C ALA A 47 -16.11 0.69 10.31
N TYR A 48 -17.03 1.52 9.83
CA TYR A 48 -18.37 1.08 9.46
C TYR A 48 -18.38 0.22 8.19
N TYR A 49 -17.65 0.60 7.14
CA TYR A 49 -17.48 -0.25 5.95
C TYR A 49 -16.83 -1.58 6.30
N SER A 50 -15.78 -1.59 7.13
CA SER A 50 -15.16 -2.83 7.61
C SER A 50 -16.15 -3.72 8.36
N SER A 51 -17.05 -3.11 9.15
CA SER A 51 -18.11 -3.85 9.84
C SER A 51 -19.14 -4.43 8.87
N ALA A 52 -19.49 -3.70 7.81
CA ALA A 52 -20.35 -4.20 6.75
C ALA A 52 -19.69 -5.34 5.96
N VAL A 53 -18.40 -5.23 5.63
CA VAL A 53 -17.61 -6.32 4.98
C VAL A 53 -17.61 -7.58 5.84
N ARG A 54 -17.47 -7.48 7.18
CA ARG A 54 -17.53 -8.67 8.05
C ARG A 54 -18.88 -9.39 8.03
N LEU A 55 -19.96 -8.68 7.73
CA LEU A 55 -21.29 -9.29 7.59
C LEU A 55 -21.50 -9.93 6.21
N ASP A 56 -20.77 -9.46 5.19
CA ASP A 56 -20.82 -9.96 3.81
C ASP A 56 -19.50 -9.69 3.08
N ASP A 57 -18.57 -10.64 3.18
CA ASP A 57 -17.23 -10.58 2.54
C ASP A 57 -17.29 -10.81 1.01
N SER A 58 -18.47 -11.17 0.48
CA SER A 58 -18.67 -11.34 -0.96
C SER A 58 -19.01 -10.03 -1.68
N ASP A 59 -19.36 -8.99 -0.92
CA ASP A 59 -19.79 -7.70 -1.44
C ASP A 59 -18.59 -6.84 -1.86
N ILE A 60 -18.18 -7.01 -3.12
CA ILE A 60 -17.01 -6.34 -3.70
C ILE A 60 -17.08 -4.80 -3.60
N GLU A 61 -18.27 -4.22 -3.66
CA GLU A 61 -18.44 -2.77 -3.51
C GLU A 61 -18.01 -2.29 -2.12
N LEU A 62 -18.30 -3.09 -1.08
CA LEU A 62 -17.89 -2.78 0.29
C LEU A 62 -16.38 -2.89 0.45
N HIS A 63 -15.73 -3.86 -0.20
CA HIS A 63 -14.27 -3.92 -0.23
C HIS A 63 -13.68 -2.67 -0.90
N PHE A 64 -14.22 -2.25 -2.06
CA PHE A 64 -13.74 -1.05 -2.75
C PHE A 64 -13.87 0.21 -1.88
N LYS A 65 -15.05 0.45 -1.30
CA LYS A 65 -15.29 1.61 -0.43
C LYS A 65 -14.44 1.60 0.83
N ALA A 66 -14.28 0.42 1.46
CA ALA A 66 -13.39 0.27 2.61
C ALA A 66 -11.94 0.62 2.22
N ALA A 67 -11.46 0.13 1.07
CA ALA A 67 -10.12 0.38 0.57
C ALA A 67 -9.84 1.87 0.35
N GLU A 68 -10.77 2.59 -0.30
CA GLU A 68 -10.65 4.04 -0.50
C GLU A 68 -10.57 4.80 0.83
N CYS A 69 -11.39 4.41 1.82
CA CYS A 69 -11.34 5.00 3.15
C CYS A 69 -9.99 4.74 3.82
N TYR A 70 -9.50 3.48 3.77
CA TYR A 70 -8.22 3.11 4.34
C TYR A 70 -7.05 3.84 3.68
N GLN A 71 -7.08 4.02 2.35
CA GLN A 71 -6.08 4.79 1.62
C GLN A 71 -6.07 6.25 2.06
N LYS A 72 -7.25 6.89 2.19
CA LYS A 72 -7.38 8.29 2.62
C LYS A 72 -6.87 8.54 4.04
N ILE A 73 -6.92 7.55 4.93
CA ILE A 73 -6.36 7.64 6.29
C ILE A 73 -4.93 7.08 6.39
N ASN A 74 -4.26 6.87 5.26
CA ASN A 74 -2.89 6.35 5.15
C ASN A 74 -2.67 4.95 5.75
N ASN A 75 -3.75 4.17 5.94
CA ASN A 75 -3.63 2.76 6.28
C ASN A 75 -3.45 1.92 5.01
N TYR A 76 -2.26 2.01 4.42
CA TYR A 76 -1.95 1.40 3.14
C TYR A 76 -2.02 -0.14 3.18
N SER A 77 -1.70 -0.76 4.32
CA SER A 77 -1.78 -2.23 4.46
C SER A 77 -3.22 -2.74 4.32
N SER A 78 -4.18 -2.12 5.00
CA SER A 78 -5.59 -2.49 4.86
C SER A 78 -6.13 -2.12 3.49
N ALA A 79 -5.77 -0.96 2.95
CA ALA A 79 -6.20 -0.54 1.62
C ALA A 79 -5.78 -1.54 0.54
N THR A 80 -4.50 -1.96 0.56
CA THR A 80 -3.93 -2.95 -0.36
C THR A 80 -4.73 -4.25 -0.34
N LYS A 81 -4.96 -4.83 0.85
CA LYS A 81 -5.73 -6.09 0.99
C LYS A 81 -7.14 -6.00 0.42
N HIS A 82 -7.83 -4.88 0.65
CA HIS A 82 -9.18 -4.70 0.13
C HIS A 82 -9.18 -4.47 -1.39
N PHE A 83 -8.25 -3.68 -1.94
CA PHE A 83 -8.13 -3.53 -3.40
C PHE A 83 -7.73 -4.84 -4.08
N GLU A 84 -6.84 -5.64 -3.50
CA GLU A 84 -6.50 -6.99 -3.97
C GLU A 84 -7.74 -7.89 -4.09
N LYS A 85 -8.64 -7.85 -3.10
CA LYS A 85 -9.92 -8.58 -3.18
C LYS A 85 -10.77 -8.11 -4.36
N VAL A 86 -10.79 -6.81 -4.63
CA VAL A 86 -11.57 -6.23 -5.75
C VAL A 86 -11.00 -6.64 -7.10
N ILE A 87 -9.68 -6.54 -7.31
CA ILE A 87 -9.05 -6.89 -8.59
C ILE A 87 -9.14 -8.38 -8.92
N ASN A 88 -9.24 -9.24 -7.90
CA ASN A 88 -9.41 -10.68 -8.05
C ASN A 88 -10.89 -11.10 -8.20
N SER A 89 -11.82 -10.15 -8.26
CA SER A 89 -13.25 -10.44 -8.40
C SER A 89 -13.70 -10.42 -9.85
N GLU A 90 -14.76 -11.18 -10.16
CA GLU A 90 -15.42 -11.14 -11.47
C GLU A 90 -16.07 -9.78 -11.78
N ARG A 91 -16.25 -8.92 -10.77
CA ARG A 91 -16.84 -7.58 -10.90
C ARG A 91 -15.79 -6.50 -11.18
N ILE A 92 -14.53 -6.85 -11.43
CA ILE A 92 -13.45 -5.87 -11.63
C ILE A 92 -13.75 -4.84 -12.73
N SER A 93 -14.49 -5.18 -13.78
CA SER A 93 -14.87 -4.21 -14.82
C SER A 93 -15.73 -3.05 -14.29
N GLN A 94 -16.46 -3.23 -13.18
CA GLN A 94 -17.25 -2.18 -12.52
C GLN A 94 -16.41 -1.31 -11.57
N PHE A 95 -15.24 -1.80 -11.16
CA PHE A 95 -14.36 -1.19 -10.17
C PHE A 95 -12.93 -1.10 -10.70
N LYS A 96 -12.77 -0.81 -11.99
CA LYS A 96 -11.47 -0.78 -12.68
C LYS A 96 -10.49 0.17 -12.00
N GLU A 97 -10.99 1.24 -11.37
CA GLU A 97 -10.24 2.18 -10.54
C GLU A 97 -9.43 1.49 -9.44
N ALA A 98 -9.83 0.29 -8.99
CA ALA A 98 -9.06 -0.50 -8.02
C ALA A 98 -7.64 -0.79 -8.52
N TYR A 99 -7.45 -1.01 -9.84
CA TYR A 99 -6.11 -1.15 -10.43
C TYR A 99 -5.29 0.13 -10.29
N TYR A 100 -5.88 1.30 -10.53
CA TYR A 100 -5.21 2.58 -10.35
C TYR A 100 -4.82 2.79 -8.87
N HIS A 101 -5.76 2.56 -7.95
CA HIS A 101 -5.52 2.77 -6.52
C HIS A 101 -4.45 1.82 -5.98
N LEU A 102 -4.51 0.54 -6.35
CA LEU A 102 -3.47 -0.42 -5.97
C LEU A 102 -2.12 -0.04 -6.59
N GLY A 103 -2.08 0.36 -7.86
CA GLY A 103 -0.85 0.82 -8.53
C GLY A 103 -0.20 2.01 -7.81
N ASP A 104 -0.99 2.98 -7.34
CA ASP A 104 -0.48 4.12 -6.59
C ASP A 104 0.08 3.69 -5.22
N LEU A 105 -0.58 2.76 -4.52
CA LEU A 105 -0.10 2.18 -3.27
C LEU A 105 1.21 1.39 -3.47
N THR A 106 1.26 0.54 -4.50
CA THR A 106 2.43 -0.29 -4.84
C THR A 106 3.64 0.58 -5.22
N LYS A 107 3.40 1.67 -5.95
CA LYS A 107 4.43 2.67 -6.26
C LYS A 107 4.96 3.37 -4.99
N LEU A 108 4.10 3.68 -4.01
CA LEU A 108 4.53 4.28 -2.74
C LEU A 108 5.47 3.35 -1.95
N THR A 109 5.36 2.04 -2.14
CA THR A 109 6.25 1.04 -1.55
C THR A 109 7.52 0.76 -2.38
N GLY A 110 7.72 1.46 -3.50
CA GLY A 110 8.91 1.33 -4.36
C GLY A 110 8.86 0.18 -5.37
N ASN A 111 7.74 -0.55 -5.46
CA ASN A 111 7.58 -1.67 -6.39
C ASN A 111 7.11 -1.15 -7.77
N TYR A 112 8.01 -0.47 -8.48
CA TYR A 112 7.66 0.25 -9.71
C TYR A 112 7.22 -0.67 -10.85
N GLU A 113 7.82 -1.85 -11.01
CA GLU A 113 7.45 -2.81 -12.04
C GLU A 113 6.00 -3.30 -11.89
N GLU A 114 5.59 -3.62 -10.67
CA GLU A 114 4.23 -4.06 -10.39
C GLU A 114 3.23 -2.90 -10.54
N ALA A 115 3.59 -1.71 -10.06
CA ALA A 115 2.76 -0.52 -10.23
C ALA A 115 2.49 -0.21 -11.71
N LYS A 116 3.51 -0.38 -12.58
CA LYS A 116 3.38 -0.23 -14.03
C LYS A 116 2.27 -1.14 -14.59
N VAL A 117 2.35 -2.44 -14.29
CA VAL A 117 1.38 -3.44 -14.74
C VAL A 117 -0.03 -3.09 -14.27
N LEU A 118 -0.18 -2.61 -13.03
CA LEU A 118 -1.47 -2.20 -12.49
C LEU A 118 -2.05 -0.98 -13.23
N PHE A 119 -1.25 0.04 -13.53
CA PHE A 119 -1.73 1.18 -14.32
C PHE A 119 -2.08 0.80 -15.77
N GLU A 120 -1.31 -0.09 -16.39
CA GLU A 120 -1.61 -0.62 -17.73
C GLU A 120 -2.94 -1.38 -17.73
N LYS A 121 -3.19 -2.26 -16.75
CA LYS A 121 -4.47 -2.95 -16.60
C LYS A 121 -5.65 -1.99 -16.39
N TYR A 122 -5.47 -0.90 -15.65
CA TYR A 122 -6.49 0.15 -15.55
C TYR A 122 -6.82 0.73 -16.94
N LEU A 123 -5.79 1.10 -17.71
CA LEU A 123 -5.94 1.72 -19.04
C LEU A 123 -6.51 0.75 -20.08
N GLU A 124 -6.25 -0.55 -19.97
CA GLU A 124 -6.86 -1.58 -20.81
C GLU A 124 -8.38 -1.69 -20.60
N LEU A 125 -8.85 -1.49 -19.37
CA LEU A 125 -10.28 -1.53 -19.03
C LEU A 125 -10.98 -0.18 -19.25
N ASP A 126 -10.22 0.91 -19.34
CA ASP A 126 -10.74 2.26 -19.40
C ASP A 126 -10.69 2.87 -20.81
N ASN A 127 -11.81 2.80 -21.51
CA ASN A 127 -11.95 3.38 -22.85
C ASN A 127 -12.24 4.89 -22.86
N ASP A 128 -12.42 5.53 -21.70
CA ASP A 128 -12.74 6.96 -21.63
C ASP A 128 -11.48 7.80 -21.35
N SER A 129 -10.88 8.32 -22.42
CA SER A 129 -9.69 9.17 -22.29
C SER A 129 -9.94 10.52 -21.60
N ALA A 130 -11.20 10.96 -21.49
CA ALA A 130 -11.56 12.18 -20.77
C ALA A 130 -11.67 11.94 -19.25
N SER A 131 -11.74 10.67 -18.80
CA SER A 131 -11.77 10.33 -17.38
C SER A 131 -10.55 10.88 -16.64
N ILE A 132 -10.79 11.45 -15.45
CA ILE A 132 -9.71 11.95 -14.59
C ILE A 132 -8.75 10.83 -14.21
N PHE A 133 -9.26 9.62 -13.96
CA PHE A 133 -8.42 8.47 -13.64
C PHE A 133 -7.61 8.00 -14.85
N HIS A 134 -8.13 8.13 -16.07
CA HIS A 134 -7.35 7.89 -17.30
C HIS A 134 -6.13 8.80 -17.40
N GLN A 135 -6.36 10.10 -17.21
CA GLN A 135 -5.28 11.09 -17.26
C GLN A 135 -4.26 10.85 -16.14
N LYS A 136 -4.74 10.55 -14.93
CA LYS A 136 -3.87 10.21 -13.79
C LYS A 136 -3.07 8.95 -14.05
N ALA A 137 -3.67 7.87 -14.55
CA ALA A 137 -2.98 6.62 -14.85
C ALA A 137 -1.85 6.83 -15.87
N ASN A 138 -2.10 7.62 -16.94
CA ASN A 138 -1.07 7.98 -17.90
C ASN A 138 0.08 8.80 -17.29
N ILE A 139 -0.22 9.74 -16.38
CA ILE A 139 0.80 10.51 -15.64
C ILE A 139 1.62 9.57 -14.75
N GLN A 140 0.96 8.67 -14.01
CA GLN A 140 1.64 7.72 -13.14
C GLN A 140 2.50 6.73 -13.92
N LEU A 141 2.02 6.25 -15.07
CA LEU A 141 2.77 5.35 -15.94
C LEU A 141 4.07 6.00 -16.44
N LYS A 142 4.03 7.29 -16.82
CA LYS A 142 5.25 8.06 -17.15
C LYS A 142 6.18 8.18 -15.96
N SER A 143 5.64 8.50 -14.78
CA SER A 143 6.43 8.62 -13.54
C SER A 143 7.13 7.31 -13.18
N VAL A 144 6.44 6.18 -13.31
CA VAL A 144 6.95 4.85 -12.98
C VAL A 144 7.98 4.40 -14.02
N ASN A 145 7.74 4.60 -15.31
CA ASN A 145 8.74 4.28 -16.34
C ASN A 145 10.02 5.11 -16.15
N TRP A 146 9.90 6.41 -15.86
CA TRP A 146 11.05 7.22 -15.53
C TRP A 146 11.83 6.68 -14.32
N ALA A 147 11.13 6.27 -13.25
CA ALA A 147 11.77 5.69 -12.07
C ALA A 147 12.49 4.38 -12.38
N LEU A 148 11.89 3.50 -13.20
CA LEU A 148 12.52 2.26 -13.66
C LEU A 148 13.79 2.54 -14.48
N ASP A 149 13.76 3.51 -15.39
CA ASP A 149 14.94 3.90 -16.17
C ASP A 149 16.08 4.41 -15.27
N GLN A 150 15.76 5.06 -14.15
CA GLN A 150 16.75 5.50 -13.17
C GLN A 150 17.26 4.38 -12.25
N LEU A 151 16.46 3.34 -12.00
CA LEU A 151 16.85 2.18 -11.18
C LEU A 151 17.79 1.23 -11.93
N TYR A 152 17.67 1.18 -13.25
CA TYR A 152 18.57 0.42 -14.12
C TYR A 152 19.42 1.36 -15.00
N PRO A 153 20.21 2.27 -14.42
CA PRO A 153 21.01 3.19 -15.22
C PRO A 153 22.04 2.37 -16.00
N ASN A 154 21.94 2.40 -17.32
CA ASN A 154 22.83 1.69 -18.23
C ASN A 154 24.29 1.99 -17.88
N GLY A 155 25.04 0.95 -17.51
CA GLY A 155 26.49 1.04 -17.27
C GLY A 155 26.90 1.46 -15.85
N LEU A 156 25.98 1.67 -14.91
CA LEU A 156 26.34 1.93 -13.51
C LEU A 156 26.54 0.60 -12.76
N LYS A 157 27.79 0.18 -12.59
CA LYS A 157 28.14 -0.94 -11.71
C LYS A 157 28.11 -0.45 -10.26
N VAL A 158 26.97 -0.59 -9.58
CA VAL A 158 26.88 -0.34 -8.14
C VAL A 158 27.63 -1.44 -7.41
N GLN A 159 28.85 -1.12 -6.96
CA GLN A 159 29.64 -2.00 -6.12
C GLN A 159 29.37 -1.65 -4.66
N TRP A 160 28.85 -2.61 -3.90
CA TRP A 160 28.84 -2.52 -2.46
C TRP A 160 30.29 -2.50 -1.96
N LEU A 161 30.66 -1.40 -1.34
CA LEU A 161 31.98 -1.24 -0.77
C LEU A 161 31.98 -1.93 0.58
N GLU A 162 32.75 -3.00 0.69
CA GLU A 162 33.01 -3.58 2.00
C GLU A 162 33.74 -2.55 2.88
N GLY A 163 33.20 -2.25 4.06
CA GLY A 163 33.80 -1.26 4.96
C GLY A 163 32.80 -0.55 5.88
N LYS A 164 33.16 0.66 6.34
CA LYS A 164 32.36 1.52 7.22
C LYS A 164 31.43 2.50 6.47
N ILE A 165 31.14 2.23 5.20
CA ILE A 165 30.31 3.07 4.32
C ILE A 165 29.10 2.23 3.88
N ASN A 166 27.93 2.84 3.75
CA ASN A 166 26.63 2.17 3.61
C ASN A 166 26.37 1.17 4.74
N THR A 167 26.68 1.58 5.97
CA THR A 167 26.30 0.81 7.16
C THR A 167 24.76 0.80 7.33
N GLU A 168 24.24 -0.01 8.26
CA GLU A 168 22.82 0.04 8.64
C GLU A 168 22.40 1.38 9.29
N TYR A 169 23.37 2.24 9.59
CA TYR A 169 23.15 3.54 10.20
C TYR A 169 22.93 4.63 9.15
N THR A 170 22.26 5.70 9.58
CA THR A 170 21.99 6.84 8.71
C THR A 170 23.29 7.58 8.38
N GLU A 171 23.64 7.63 7.10
CA GLU A 171 24.77 8.38 6.55
C GLU A 171 24.22 9.53 5.70
N PHE A 172 24.76 10.74 5.85
CA PHE A 172 24.25 11.97 5.21
C PHE A 172 25.38 12.83 4.63
N ALA A 173 25.00 13.58 3.58
CA ALA A 173 25.78 14.63 2.93
C ALA A 173 27.19 14.19 2.45
N PRO A 174 27.29 13.18 1.58
CA PRO A 174 28.57 12.85 0.95
C PRO A 174 29.04 14.04 0.09
N PHE A 175 30.20 14.60 0.43
CA PHE A 175 30.86 15.66 -0.33
C PHE A 175 32.16 15.12 -0.93
N LEU A 176 32.21 15.12 -2.27
CA LEU A 176 33.41 14.81 -3.03
C LEU A 176 34.30 16.05 -3.10
N ILE A 177 35.54 15.95 -2.62
CA ILE A 177 36.55 17.00 -2.87
C ILE A 177 37.22 16.78 -4.22
N ASN A 178 37.39 15.52 -4.62
CA ASN A 178 37.94 15.08 -5.90
C ASN A 178 37.60 13.59 -6.13
N ASP A 179 38.12 13.00 -7.21
CA ASP A 179 37.95 11.58 -7.58
C ASP A 179 38.46 10.57 -6.54
N SER A 180 39.04 11.03 -5.42
CA SER A 180 39.74 10.19 -4.46
C SER A 180 39.31 10.40 -3.00
N ILE A 181 38.47 11.40 -2.69
CA ILE A 181 38.09 11.72 -1.31
C ILE A 181 36.61 12.06 -1.20
N ILE A 182 35.90 11.27 -0.38
CA ILE A 182 34.53 11.53 0.05
C ILE A 182 34.54 11.86 1.55
N TYR A 183 33.89 12.96 1.89
CA TYR A 183 33.51 13.30 3.26
C TYR A 183 32.04 12.98 3.48
N TYR A 184 31.69 12.35 4.59
CA TYR A 184 30.30 12.11 4.94
C TYR A 184 30.13 12.19 6.46
N SER A 185 28.89 12.43 6.88
CA SER A 185 28.47 12.30 8.27
C SER A 185 27.76 10.95 8.47
N SER A 186 27.98 10.30 9.60
CA SER A 186 27.31 9.05 9.97
C SER A 186 26.79 9.15 11.40
N LEU A 187 25.54 8.71 11.61
CA LEU A 187 24.88 8.59 12.90
C LEU A 187 24.93 7.14 13.38
N SER A 188 26.08 6.72 13.92
CA SER A 188 26.23 5.39 14.52
C SER A 188 25.80 5.36 15.99
N PHE A 189 25.33 4.19 16.45
CA PHE A 189 24.91 3.96 17.83
C PHE A 189 25.76 2.86 18.49
N GLU A 190 26.30 3.12 19.69
CA GLU A 190 26.94 2.08 20.50
C GLU A 190 25.91 1.32 21.37
N GLY A 191 26.06 -0.01 21.44
CA GLY A 191 25.29 -0.89 22.33
C GLY A 191 24.40 -1.89 21.59
N LYS A 192 24.92 -3.12 21.35
CA LYS A 192 24.12 -4.24 20.81
C LYS A 192 23.11 -4.83 21.81
N ASN A 193 23.12 -4.40 23.07
CA ASN A 193 22.23 -4.90 24.12
C ASN A 193 21.13 -3.86 24.44
N MET A 194 20.08 -3.86 23.64
CA MET A 194 18.90 -2.98 23.72
C MET A 194 17.93 -3.36 24.86
N LYS A 195 18.41 -3.57 26.09
CA LYS A 195 17.51 -3.90 27.22
C LYS A 195 16.92 -2.67 27.94
N GLU A 196 17.51 -1.48 27.79
CA GLU A 196 17.16 -0.33 28.65
C GLU A 196 16.78 0.97 27.92
N GLY A 197 16.50 0.93 26.62
CA GLY A 197 15.90 2.07 25.92
C GLY A 197 16.88 3.18 25.53
N ILE A 198 16.61 3.71 24.34
CA ILE A 198 17.29 4.79 23.59
C ILE A 198 18.81 4.64 23.48
N PRO A 199 19.34 4.18 22.33
CA PRO A 199 20.77 4.10 22.12
C PRO A 199 21.41 5.50 22.15
N THR A 200 22.61 5.61 22.73
CA THR A 200 23.34 6.87 22.81
C THR A 200 23.95 7.16 21.42
N PRO A 201 23.59 8.27 20.74
CA PRO A 201 24.16 8.59 19.45
C PRO A 201 25.65 8.88 19.63
N THR A 202 26.49 8.05 19.01
CA THR A 202 27.94 8.17 19.15
C THR A 202 28.46 9.03 18.01
N ILE A 203 28.32 10.34 18.19
CA ILE A 203 29.05 11.41 17.49
C ILE A 203 28.88 11.41 15.96
N SER A 204 28.21 12.44 15.44
CA SER A 204 28.32 12.82 14.03
C SER A 204 29.77 13.21 13.74
N LYS A 205 30.55 12.29 13.17
CA LYS A 205 31.94 12.53 12.78
C LYS A 205 31.98 12.82 11.29
N ILE A 206 32.78 13.82 10.91
CA ILE A 206 33.21 13.98 9.52
C ILE A 206 34.22 12.86 9.25
N LEU A 207 33.81 11.87 8.47
CA LEU A 207 34.64 10.74 8.08
C LEU A 207 35.28 11.03 6.72
N ARG A 208 36.54 10.62 6.53
CA ARG A 208 37.25 10.68 5.25
C ARG A 208 37.68 9.29 4.82
N SER A 209 37.49 8.97 3.54
CA SER A 209 38.09 7.78 2.91
C SER A 209 39.03 8.22 1.77
N MET A 210 40.15 7.52 1.60
CA MET A 210 41.17 7.79 0.56
C MET A 210 41.39 6.55 -0.31
N ASP A 211 41.54 6.76 -1.62
CA ASP A 211 41.84 5.72 -2.61
C ASP A 211 43.05 4.86 -2.19
N GLY A 212 42.90 3.52 -2.18
CA GLY A 212 43.95 2.55 -1.86
C GLY A 212 44.14 2.14 -0.39
N SER A 213 43.40 2.70 0.57
CA SER A 213 43.22 2.08 1.90
C SER A 213 42.17 0.95 1.80
N ARG A 214 42.19 -0.10 2.64
CA ARG A 214 41.28 -1.28 2.50
C ARG A 214 39.84 -0.86 2.14
N GLY A 215 39.51 -0.95 0.84
CA GLY A 215 38.30 -0.42 0.22
C GLY A 215 38.59 0.54 -0.96
N TRP A 216 38.28 0.07 -2.20
CA TRP A 216 38.42 0.67 -3.56
C TRP A 216 39.74 0.36 -4.31
N ARG A 217 39.80 -0.06 -5.59
CA ARG A 217 38.87 -0.27 -6.75
C ARG A 217 38.95 -1.75 -7.24
N SER A 218 37.98 -2.39 -7.94
CA SER A 218 37.38 -2.08 -9.26
C SER A 218 35.96 -2.63 -9.49
#